data_AF-X1JLX7-F1
#
_entry.id   AF-X1JLX7-F1
#
_cell.length_a   1.000
_cell.length_b   1.000
_cell.length_c   1.000
_cell.angle_alpha   90.00
_cell.angle_beta   90.00
_cell.angle_gamma   90.00
#
_symmetry.space_group_name_H-M   'P 1'
#
loop_
_entity.id
_entity.type
_entity.pdbx_description
1 polymer ?
#
loop_
_entity_poly.entity_id
_entity_poly.type
_entity_poly.pdbx_seq_one_letter_code
_entity_poly.pdbx_strand_id
1 'polypeptide(L)'
;MTKGRLENAGGQPNIYPSTAEELGKFVAGLEGAKITFDIGHAHLAERRAGRKNTGAAIAKSIEALREHLVHVHAHDNHGRRDEHLPPGDGDIDFKPVADALRAINYDRLLITEFWDLEHLLEVGRKRMRKLRDIFG
;
A
#
# COMPACT_ATOMS: atom_id res chain seq x y z
N MET A 1 4.03 22.33 13.51
CA MET A 1 3.45 22.27 12.15
C MET A 1 2.91 20.87 11.92
N THR A 2 1.64 20.75 11.56
CA THR A 2 0.98 19.47 11.24
C THR A 2 1.55 18.95 9.92
N LYS A 3 2.20 17.78 9.94
CA LYS A 3 2.76 17.15 8.74
C LYS A 3 1.62 16.47 7.97
N GLY A 4 1.34 16.94 6.75
CA GLY A 4 0.34 16.31 5.86
C GLY A 4 0.83 14.95 5.36
N ARG A 5 -0.09 14.01 5.17
CA ARG A 5 0.16 12.71 4.56
C ARG A 5 -0.57 12.62 3.22
N LEU A 6 0.13 12.16 2.19
CA LEU A 6 -0.44 11.87 0.88
C LEU A 6 -0.31 10.39 0.56
N GLU A 7 -1.17 9.90 -0.31
CA GLU A 7 -1.32 8.49 -0.66
C GLU A 7 -1.38 8.30 -2.18
N ASN A 8 -0.89 7.16 -2.67
CA ASN A 8 -1.01 6.76 -4.08
C ASN A 8 -2.41 6.18 -4.34
N ALA A 9 -3.06 6.59 -5.44
CA ALA A 9 -4.48 6.28 -5.72
C ALA A 9 -4.71 5.34 -6.93
N GLY A 10 -3.88 4.32 -7.07
CA GLY A 10 -4.14 3.23 -8.01
C GLY A 10 -3.76 3.48 -9.47
N GLY A 11 -3.21 4.64 -9.85
CA GLY A 11 -2.96 4.95 -11.27
C GLY A 11 -4.23 5.32 -12.04
N GLN A 12 -5.22 5.92 -11.38
CA GLN A 12 -6.37 6.56 -12.01
C GLN A 12 -5.97 7.91 -12.65
N PRO A 13 -6.43 8.22 -13.87
CA PRO A 13 -6.00 9.43 -14.60
C PRO A 13 -6.54 10.74 -14.02
N ASN A 14 -7.56 10.69 -13.16
CA ASN A 14 -8.25 11.84 -12.58
C ASN A 14 -7.90 12.08 -11.10
N ILE A 15 -6.92 11.37 -10.56
CA ILE A 15 -6.45 11.53 -9.17
C ILE A 15 -4.96 11.85 -9.21
N TYR A 16 -4.49 12.76 -8.35
CA TYR A 16 -3.07 13.11 -8.24
C TYR A 16 -2.68 13.33 -6.77
N PRO A 17 -1.57 12.73 -6.30
CA PRO A 17 -0.73 11.75 -6.99
C PRO A 17 -1.41 10.38 -7.12
N SER A 18 -1.21 9.69 -8.25
CA SER A 18 -1.94 8.44 -8.55
C SER A 18 -1.05 7.20 -8.41
N THR A 19 0.18 7.30 -8.86
CA THR A 19 1.18 6.23 -8.77
C THR A 19 2.16 6.48 -7.63
N ALA A 20 2.88 5.44 -7.21
CA ALA A 20 3.95 5.57 -6.21
C ALA A 20 5.06 6.52 -6.67
N GLU A 21 5.37 6.52 -7.97
CA GLU A 21 6.38 7.39 -8.57
C GLU A 21 5.96 8.87 -8.51
N GLU A 22 4.72 9.18 -8.90
CA GLU A 22 4.17 10.54 -8.81
C GLU A 22 4.13 11.02 -7.36
N LEU A 23 3.71 10.16 -6.43
CA LEU A 23 3.68 10.46 -5.01
C LEU A 23 5.08 10.81 -4.49
N GLY A 24 6.09 10.00 -4.84
CA GLY A 24 7.48 10.25 -4.46
C GLY A 24 8.00 11.59 -5.00
N LYS A 25 7.77 11.88 -6.29
CA LYS A 25 8.16 13.15 -6.92
C LYS A 25 7.49 14.35 -6.26
N PHE A 26 6.20 14.24 -5.96
CA PHE A 26 5.44 15.32 -5.33
C PHE A 26 5.92 15.60 -3.90
N VAL A 27 6.08 14.55 -3.09
CA VAL A 27 6.49 14.67 -1.69
C VAL A 27 7.94 15.17 -1.55
N ALA A 28 8.84 14.78 -2.46
CA ALA A 28 10.22 15.26 -2.44
C ALA A 28 10.35 16.79 -2.59
N GLY A 29 9.37 17.44 -3.24
CA GLY A 29 9.32 18.90 -3.41
C GLY A 29 8.58 19.64 -2.29
N LEU A 30 7.99 18.94 -1.31
CA LEU A 30 7.12 19.53 -0.30
C LEU A 30 7.68 19.33 1.11
N GLU A 31 8.24 20.40 1.68
CA GLU A 31 8.83 20.37 3.01
C GLU A 31 7.82 19.87 4.07
N GLY A 32 8.23 18.88 4.86
CA GLY A 32 7.41 18.32 5.93
C GLY A 32 6.35 17.31 5.49
N ALA A 33 6.14 17.09 4.19
CA ALA A 33 5.20 16.09 3.69
C ALA A 33 5.66 14.66 3.96
N LYS A 34 4.68 13.78 4.19
CA LYS A 34 4.86 12.36 4.51
C LYS A 34 3.96 11.48 3.65
N ILE A 35 4.30 10.20 3.60
CA ILE A 35 3.64 9.22 2.74
C ILE A 35 2.87 8.20 3.58
N THR A 36 1.60 8.06 3.26
CA THR A 36 0.86 6.82 3.45
C THR A 36 1.00 6.03 2.16
N PHE A 37 1.68 4.88 2.19
CA PHE A 37 1.79 4.04 1.01
C PHE A 37 0.72 2.96 1.05
N ASP A 38 -0.15 2.93 0.05
CA ASP A 38 -1.16 1.90 -0.08
C ASP A 38 -0.71 0.80 -1.05
N ILE A 39 -0.60 -0.42 -0.53
CA ILE A 39 -0.13 -1.60 -1.27
C ILE A 39 -1.12 -2.03 -2.34
N GLY A 40 -2.42 -1.99 -2.05
CA GLY A 40 -3.45 -2.45 -2.97
C GLY A 40 -3.67 -1.47 -4.12
N HIS A 41 -3.60 -0.16 -3.85
CA HIS A 41 -3.47 0.88 -4.85
C HIS A 41 -2.21 0.68 -5.71
N ALA A 42 -1.05 0.43 -5.10
CA ALA A 42 0.17 0.19 -5.87
C ALA A 42 0.03 -1.02 -6.81
N HIS A 43 -0.60 -2.11 -6.35
CA HIS A 43 -0.93 -3.25 -7.19
C HIS A 43 -1.79 -2.86 -8.40
N LEU A 44 -2.85 -2.07 -8.20
CA LEU A 44 -3.71 -1.60 -9.30
C LEU A 44 -2.95 -0.75 -10.32
N ALA A 45 -2.10 0.17 -9.86
CA ALA A 45 -1.28 1.00 -10.73
C ALA A 45 -0.36 0.13 -11.60
N GLU A 46 0.30 -0.85 -11.00
CA GLU A 46 1.21 -1.77 -11.69
C GLU A 46 0.47 -2.68 -12.69
N ARG A 47 -0.74 -3.14 -12.35
CA ARG A 47 -1.59 -3.91 -13.28
C ARG A 47 -2.05 -3.07 -14.46
N ARG A 48 -2.44 -1.81 -14.22
CA ARG A 48 -2.79 -0.85 -15.29
C ARG A 48 -1.60 -0.55 -16.21
N ALA A 49 -0.39 -0.55 -15.67
CA ALA A 49 0.85 -0.47 -16.43
C ALA A 49 1.25 -1.78 -17.13
N GLY A 50 0.42 -2.83 -17.06
CA GLY A 50 0.64 -4.11 -17.75
C GLY A 50 1.58 -5.08 -17.03
N ARG A 51 1.99 -4.81 -15.78
CA ARG A 51 2.88 -5.71 -15.04
C ARG A 51 2.13 -6.91 -14.47
N LYS A 52 2.73 -8.11 -14.63
CA LYS A 52 2.21 -9.35 -14.05
C LYS A 52 2.73 -9.59 -12.64
N ASN A 53 4.04 -9.43 -12.43
CA ASN A 53 4.67 -9.53 -11.12
C ASN A 53 4.69 -8.16 -10.44
N THR A 54 3.64 -7.88 -9.69
CA THR A 54 3.44 -6.59 -9.01
C THR A 54 4.16 -6.53 -7.66
N GLY A 55 4.31 -7.65 -6.94
CA GLY A 55 4.96 -7.68 -5.63
C GLY A 55 6.39 -7.11 -5.66
N ALA A 56 7.20 -7.53 -6.64
CA ALA A 56 8.55 -7.00 -6.81
C ALA A 56 8.59 -5.51 -7.21
N ALA A 57 7.57 -5.03 -7.95
CA ALA A 57 7.44 -3.63 -8.30
C ALA A 57 7.07 -2.77 -7.07
N ILE A 58 6.11 -3.24 -6.27
CA ILE A 58 5.67 -2.62 -5.03
C ILE A 58 6.85 -2.52 -4.04
N ALA A 59 7.65 -3.58 -3.91
CA ALA A 59 8.86 -3.59 -3.10
C ALA A 59 9.84 -2.46 -3.48
N LYS A 60 10.10 -2.26 -4.78
CA LYS A 60 10.93 -1.16 -5.28
C LYS A 60 10.34 0.21 -4.95
N SER A 61 9.02 0.36 -5.02
CA SER A 61 8.35 1.59 -4.59
C SER A 61 8.56 1.86 -3.10
N ILE A 62 8.46 0.86 -2.24
CA ILE A 62 8.72 0.98 -0.80
C ILE A 62 10.14 1.48 -0.55
N GLU A 63 11.15 0.87 -1.19
CA GLU A 63 12.55 1.28 -1.07
C GLU A 63 12.80 2.72 -1.53
N ALA A 64 12.13 3.14 -2.60
CA ALA A 64 12.22 4.49 -3.16
C ALA A 64 11.55 5.55 -2.27
N LEU A 65 10.50 5.18 -1.53
CA LEU A 65 9.72 6.11 -0.69
C LEU A 65 10.17 6.13 0.78
N ARG A 66 11.15 5.32 1.17
CA ARG A 66 11.55 5.06 2.57
C ARG A 66 11.74 6.31 3.44
N GLU A 67 12.32 7.39 2.90
CA GLU A 67 12.65 8.61 3.67
C GLU A 67 11.39 9.36 4.15
N HIS A 68 10.29 9.23 3.40
CA HIS A 68 9.02 9.92 3.67
C HIS A 68 7.91 8.99 4.14
N LEU A 69 8.10 7.67 4.02
CA LEU A 69 7.12 6.64 4.37
C LEU A 69 6.84 6.62 5.88
N VAL A 70 5.62 6.99 6.28
CA VAL A 70 5.19 6.95 7.69
C VAL A 70 4.15 5.89 7.95
N HIS A 71 3.20 5.70 7.03
CA HIS A 71 2.12 4.73 7.18
C HIS A 71 2.10 3.79 5.97
N VAL A 72 1.64 2.57 6.20
CA VAL A 72 1.33 1.61 5.14
C VAL A 72 -0.13 1.19 5.28
N HIS A 73 -0.89 1.35 4.22
CA HIS A 73 -2.21 0.75 4.10
C HIS A 73 -2.09 -0.61 3.40
N ALA A 74 -2.74 -1.61 3.99
CA ALA A 74 -2.62 -3.00 3.61
C ALA A 74 -4.01 -3.61 3.39
N HIS A 75 -4.32 -3.79 2.12
CA HIS A 75 -5.44 -4.57 1.63
C HIS A 75 -5.03 -5.26 0.32
N ASP A 76 -5.86 -6.19 -0.14
CA ASP A 76 -5.63 -6.98 -1.34
C ASP A 76 -6.70 -6.71 -2.41
N ASN A 77 -6.44 -7.11 -3.65
CA ASN A 77 -7.37 -7.10 -4.76
C ASN A 77 -6.87 -7.97 -5.93
N HIS A 78 -7.74 -8.25 -6.90
CA HIS A 78 -7.38 -9.05 -8.09
C HIS A 78 -6.85 -8.20 -9.27
N GLY A 79 -6.42 -6.96 -9.00
CA GLY A 79 -5.80 -6.11 -10.01
C GLY A 79 -6.74 -5.46 -11.03
N ARG A 80 -8.06 -5.55 -10.83
CA ARG A 80 -9.07 -4.96 -11.72
C ARG A 80 -9.74 -3.72 -11.14
N ARG A 81 -10.04 -3.76 -9.85
CA ARG A 81 -10.70 -2.71 -9.08
C ARG A 81 -10.20 -2.76 -7.66
N ASP A 82 -10.47 -1.72 -6.91
CA ASP A 82 -10.11 -1.67 -5.51
C ASP A 82 -11.15 -2.40 -4.64
N GLU A 83 -10.84 -3.64 -4.27
CA GLU A 83 -11.76 -4.53 -3.56
C GLU A 83 -11.56 -4.50 -2.04
N HIS A 84 -10.47 -3.88 -1.58
CA HIS A 84 -10.06 -3.89 -0.17
C HIS A 84 -10.13 -5.26 0.49
N LEU A 85 -9.77 -6.37 -0.17
CA LEU A 85 -9.81 -7.71 0.42
C LEU A 85 -8.79 -7.85 1.57
N PRO A 86 -8.96 -8.81 2.50
CA PRO A 86 -7.91 -9.12 3.46
C PRO A 86 -6.61 -9.50 2.74
N PRO A 87 -5.43 -9.06 3.23
CA PRO A 87 -4.14 -9.46 2.66
C PRO A 87 -4.01 -10.98 2.45
N GLY A 88 -3.61 -11.39 1.24
CA GLY A 88 -3.45 -12.78 0.84
C GLY A 88 -4.75 -13.49 0.46
N ASP A 89 -5.84 -12.75 0.24
CA ASP A 89 -7.08 -13.26 -0.35
C ASP A 89 -7.29 -12.79 -1.81
N GLY A 90 -6.38 -11.97 -2.35
CA GLY A 90 -6.36 -11.53 -3.75
C GLY A 90 -5.09 -11.99 -4.48
N ASP A 91 -4.62 -11.18 -5.44
CA ASP A 91 -3.53 -11.56 -6.36
C ASP A 91 -2.16 -10.99 -5.94
N ILE A 92 -2.08 -10.21 -4.86
CA ILE A 92 -0.83 -9.58 -4.44
C ILE A 92 0.11 -10.63 -3.81
N ASP A 93 1.29 -10.79 -4.40
CA ASP A 93 2.40 -11.47 -3.72
C ASP A 93 3.01 -10.53 -2.66
N PHE A 94 2.61 -10.74 -1.41
CA PHE A 94 3.06 -9.94 -0.27
C PHE A 94 4.46 -10.28 0.23
N LYS A 95 5.06 -11.40 -0.18
CA LYS A 95 6.40 -11.77 0.29
C LYS A 95 7.45 -10.68 -0.01
N PRO A 96 7.64 -10.23 -1.27
CA PRO A 96 8.60 -9.16 -1.57
C PRO A 96 8.24 -7.83 -0.88
N VAL A 97 6.95 -7.57 -0.65
CA VAL A 97 6.47 -6.37 0.04
C VAL A 97 6.90 -6.37 1.51
N ALA A 98 6.67 -7.49 2.21
CA ALA A 98 7.07 -7.66 3.60
C ALA A 98 8.60 -7.62 3.75
N ASP A 99 9.33 -8.28 2.84
CA ASP A 99 10.79 -8.27 2.84
C ASP A 99 11.36 -6.86 2.63
N ALA A 100 10.75 -6.04 1.74
CA ALA A 100 11.16 -4.65 1.54
C ALA A 100 10.92 -3.77 2.77
N LEU A 101 9.77 -3.92 3.45
CA LEU A 101 9.49 -3.19 4.70
C LEU A 101 10.48 -3.57 5.80
N ARG A 102 10.83 -4.86 5.93
CA ARG A 102 11.88 -5.31 6.86
C ARG A 102 13.25 -4.74 6.50
N ALA A 103 13.61 -4.74 5.21
CA ALA A 103 14.91 -4.25 4.75
C ALA A 103 15.14 -2.75 5.02
N ILE A 104 14.07 -1.94 5.00
CA ILE A 104 14.15 -0.52 5.37
C ILE A 104 13.97 -0.27 6.88
N ASN A 105 13.93 -1.32 7.70
CA ASN A 105 13.64 -1.27 9.14
C ASN A 105 12.34 -0.52 9.46
N TYR A 106 11.28 -0.78 8.71
CA TYR A 106 9.99 -0.13 8.92
C TYR A 106 9.38 -0.53 10.28
N ASP A 107 9.22 0.44 11.18
CA ASP A 107 8.76 0.27 12.56
C ASP A 107 7.48 1.09 12.88
N ARG A 108 6.78 1.56 11.85
CA ARG A 108 5.64 2.49 11.97
C ARG A 108 4.29 1.79 11.73
N LEU A 109 3.25 2.57 11.40
CA LEU A 109 1.87 2.11 11.36
C LEU A 109 1.54 1.34 10.08
N LEU A 110 1.29 0.03 10.24
CA LEU A 110 0.62 -0.82 9.26
C LEU A 110 -0.88 -0.86 9.58
N ILE A 111 -1.72 -0.41 8.65
CA ILE A 111 -3.16 -0.24 8.84
C ILE A 111 -3.88 -1.07 7.77
N THR A 112 -4.91 -1.84 8.15
CA THR A 112 -5.80 -2.47 7.16
C THR A 112 -7.02 -1.60 6.92
N GLU A 113 -7.40 -1.46 5.65
CA GLU A 113 -8.61 -0.75 5.24
C GLU A 113 -9.69 -1.72 4.78
N PHE A 114 -10.94 -1.47 5.14
CA PHE A 114 -12.07 -2.30 4.76
C PHE A 114 -13.42 -1.60 4.95
N TRP A 115 -14.42 -2.09 4.22
CA TRP A 115 -15.74 -1.45 4.12
C TRP A 115 -16.90 -2.32 4.64
N ASP A 116 -16.66 -3.60 4.97
CA ASP A 116 -17.71 -4.52 5.44
C ASP A 116 -18.03 -4.29 6.92
N LEU A 117 -19.01 -3.42 7.16
CA LEU A 117 -19.52 -3.12 8.50
C LEU A 117 -20.52 -4.17 9.01
N GLU A 118 -21.16 -4.93 8.12
CA GLU A 118 -22.13 -5.97 8.51
C GLU A 118 -21.43 -7.15 9.19
N HIS A 119 -20.25 -7.53 8.70
CA HIS A 119 -19.44 -8.64 9.23
C HIS A 119 -18.16 -8.16 9.94
N LEU A 120 -18.19 -6.94 10.50
CA LEU A 120 -17.05 -6.23 11.08
C LEU A 120 -16.14 -7.10 11.95
N LEU A 121 -16.70 -7.87 12.88
CA LEU A 121 -15.91 -8.67 13.83
C LEU A 121 -15.21 -9.85 13.16
N GLU A 122 -15.88 -10.54 12.25
CA GLU A 122 -15.33 -11.70 11.55
C GLU A 122 -14.23 -11.26 10.57
N VAL A 123 -14.58 -10.31 9.70
CA VAL A 123 -13.67 -9.75 8.68
C VAL A 123 -12.49 -9.06 9.33
N GLY A 124 -12.73 -8.24 10.35
CA GLY A 124 -11.68 -7.56 11.11
C GLY A 124 -10.70 -8.54 11.75
N ARG A 125 -11.20 -9.60 12.42
CA ARG A 125 -10.33 -10.65 12.99
C ARG A 125 -9.51 -11.36 11.93
N LYS A 126 -10.11 -11.70 10.78
CA LYS A 126 -9.40 -12.34 9.66
C LYS A 126 -8.26 -11.46 9.17
N ARG A 127 -8.50 -10.16 8.95
CA ARG A 127 -7.48 -9.19 8.52
C ARG A 127 -6.34 -9.09 9.50
N MET A 128 -6.63 -8.95 10.80
CA MET A 128 -5.59 -8.84 11.81
C MET A 128 -4.71 -10.10 11.88
N ARG A 129 -5.29 -11.29 11.72
CA ARG A 129 -4.49 -12.53 11.61
C ARG A 129 -3.59 -12.50 10.37
N LYS A 130 -4.15 -12.23 9.19
CA LYS A 130 -3.40 -12.18 7.92
C LYS A 130 -2.26 -11.15 7.96
N LEU A 131 -2.51 -9.96 8.50
CA LEU A 131 -1.47 -8.93 8.66
C LEU A 131 -0.32 -9.44 9.52
N ARG A 132 -0.62 -10.03 10.68
CA ARG A 132 0.41 -10.60 11.56
C ARG A 132 1.16 -11.75 10.87
N ASP A 133 0.45 -12.62 10.16
CA ASP A 133 1.07 -13.79 9.53
C ASP A 133 1.99 -13.39 8.34
N ILE A 134 1.71 -12.26 7.67
CA ILE A 134 2.50 -11.74 6.54
C ILE A 134 3.64 -10.83 7.01
N PHE A 135 3.34 -9.87 7.88
CA PHE A 135 4.23 -8.77 8.24
C PHE A 135 4.83 -8.87 9.64
N GLY A 136 4.32 -9.78 10.48
CA GLY A 136 4.88 -10.06 11.81
C GLY A 136 6.16 -10.89 11.79
#